data_AF-C6HQT4-F1
#
_entry.id   AF-C6HQT4-F1
#
_cell.length_a   1.000
_cell.length_b   1.000
_cell.length_c   1.000
_cell.angle_alpha   90.00
_cell.angle_beta   90.00
_cell.angle_gamma   90.00
#
_symmetry.space_group_name_H-M   'P 1'
#
loop_
_entity.id
_entity.type
_entity.pdbx_description
1 polymer ?
#
loop_
_entity_poly.entity_id
_entity_poly.type
_entity_poly.pdbx_seq_one_letter_code
_entity_poly.pdbx_strand_id
1 'polypeptide(L)'
;MNSENIRIRRTSSARMEAYVVEINIKAASKVLKLLESKFPKDPSLSLTHLRRFVKPEFLPGHLKRGSASAVAAAEGAVTAGSKAPETIYILIPPPLPDISLLESLLAPYAPISGSTGPSSSPDAEAIEPIPQFPIQIQSTRIPLSPPATEEESATWSRTLWPTIFNPAAHPIAHSPRGPLLLNAQESVSRRAGSYLALASKVALEAKRNGRGRAVGAVAVDPALAELADPSDEIAGVVVVAGDARYWNRGSKGEGCSEYVPLKKSVENTEAEGTASSYNPDNEGQPDRHALMRAISLVAYKRLISSTSPTITPSIYRDSSPTRWALSSTPGPTPIAAPSTNPSTASRPPLRKHKPSPPSVTSQPIQSTTQPQPPSPPPSPLESHFLSLPNIQARTQGGYLCTSLDLYITHEPCVCCAMGMLLSRFRAVVYLQATGPGRADAALDPYTGYGLHWRQELNWRAVGFRFCLEEEEGEERLGLERGLFHA
;
A
#
# COMPACT_ATOMS: atom_id res chain seq x y z
N MET A 1 -3.57 30.21 18.82
CA MET A 1 -4.01 29.05 18.02
C MET A 1 -2.78 28.55 17.27
N ASN A 2 -2.04 27.60 17.85
CA ASN A 2 -0.73 27.20 17.31
C ASN A 2 -0.83 25.78 16.77
N SER A 3 -0.56 25.62 15.47
CA SER A 3 -0.75 24.38 14.73
C SER A 3 0.52 23.51 14.73
N GLU A 4 1.07 23.19 15.91
CA GLU A 4 2.14 22.20 16.04
C GLU A 4 1.57 20.76 16.01
N ASN A 5 0.95 20.41 14.89
CA ASN A 5 0.49 19.04 14.65
C ASN A 5 1.72 18.15 14.42
N ILE A 6 2.06 17.40 15.46
CA ILE A 6 3.35 16.73 15.64
C ILE A 6 3.61 15.76 14.49
N ARG A 7 4.61 16.05 13.65
CA ARG A 7 5.05 15.21 12.53
C ARG A 7 5.87 14.02 13.03
N ILE A 8 5.26 13.15 13.84
CA ILE A 8 5.91 11.98 14.45
C ILE A 8 6.43 11.08 13.33
N ARG A 9 7.75 11.05 13.16
CA ARG A 9 8.44 9.97 12.44
C ARG A 9 8.13 8.68 13.20
N ARG A 10 7.26 7.82 12.64
CA ARG A 10 6.92 6.50 13.21
C ARG A 10 8.09 5.53 13.07
N THR A 11 9.14 5.75 13.85
CA THR A 11 10.14 4.73 14.17
C THR A 11 9.48 3.61 14.98
N SER A 12 9.98 2.39 14.91
CA SER A 12 9.45 1.23 15.64
C SER A 12 9.47 1.39 17.17
N SER A 13 10.27 2.32 17.69
CA SER A 13 10.38 2.66 19.12
C SER A 13 9.49 3.84 19.55
N ALA A 14 8.57 4.31 18.70
CA ALA A 14 7.66 5.40 19.03
C ALA A 14 6.68 4.99 20.14
N ARG A 15 6.81 5.61 21.32
CA ARG A 15 6.02 5.35 22.52
C ARG A 15 5.21 6.58 22.91
N MET A 16 4.04 6.38 23.49
CA MET A 16 3.15 7.43 23.95
C MET A 16 2.60 7.09 25.34
N GLU A 17 2.13 8.07 26.10
CA GLU A 17 1.54 7.87 27.42
C GLU A 17 0.07 7.45 27.31
N ALA A 18 -0.38 6.59 28.23
CA ALA A 18 -1.73 6.07 28.36
C ALA A 18 -2.08 5.90 29.83
N TYR A 19 -3.35 6.04 30.20
CA TYR A 19 -3.81 5.76 31.56
C TYR A 19 -4.26 4.31 31.71
N VAL A 20 -4.11 3.81 32.94
CA VAL A 20 -4.47 2.47 33.38
C VAL A 20 -5.34 2.63 34.63
N VAL A 21 -6.50 1.97 34.63
CA VAL A 21 -7.45 2.08 35.75
C VAL A 21 -7.90 0.68 36.20
N GLU A 22 -7.93 0.44 37.50
CA GLU A 22 -8.46 -0.79 38.10
C GLU A 22 -9.98 -0.67 38.32
N ILE A 23 -10.75 -1.62 37.78
CA ILE A 23 -12.22 -1.66 37.87
C ILE A 23 -12.72 -3.06 38.24
N ASN A 24 -13.97 -3.16 38.69
CA ASN A 24 -14.65 -4.43 38.89
C ASN A 24 -14.85 -5.17 37.55
N ILE A 25 -14.51 -6.47 37.46
CA ILE A 25 -14.61 -7.25 36.20
C ILE A 25 -16.03 -7.24 35.61
N LYS A 26 -17.07 -7.20 36.47
CA LYS A 26 -18.48 -7.19 36.06
C LYS A 26 -18.90 -5.85 35.44
N ALA A 27 -18.12 -4.79 35.63
CA ALA A 27 -18.34 -3.48 35.04
C ALA A 27 -17.66 -3.29 33.67
N ALA A 28 -16.70 -4.14 33.28
CA ALA A 28 -15.82 -3.94 32.12
C ALA A 28 -16.56 -3.54 30.83
N SER A 29 -17.64 -4.26 30.46
CA SER A 29 -18.43 -3.97 29.26
C SER A 29 -19.30 -2.71 29.35
N LYS A 30 -19.63 -2.24 30.57
CA LYS A 30 -20.31 -0.95 30.79
C LYS A 30 -19.29 0.20 30.66
N VAL A 31 -18.16 0.07 31.36
CA VAL A 31 -17.06 1.04 31.34
C VAL A 31 -16.52 1.25 29.92
N LEU A 32 -16.31 0.19 29.14
CA LEU A 32 -15.84 0.33 27.76
C LEU A 32 -16.80 1.17 26.90
N LYS A 33 -18.11 0.91 26.97
CA LYS A 33 -19.13 1.67 26.22
C LYS A 33 -19.20 3.14 26.68
N LEU A 34 -19.08 3.38 27.98
CA LEU A 34 -19.07 4.72 28.56
C LEU A 34 -17.85 5.53 28.08
N LEU A 35 -16.66 4.91 28.09
CA LEU A 35 -15.44 5.53 27.58
C LEU A 35 -15.49 5.73 26.05
N GLU A 36 -15.91 4.74 25.27
CA GLU A 36 -16.06 4.88 23.81
C GLU A 36 -17.11 5.94 23.42
N SER A 37 -18.09 6.23 24.28
CA SER A 37 -19.09 7.29 24.09
C SER A 37 -18.65 8.69 24.56
N LYS A 38 -17.71 8.80 25.51
CA LYS A 38 -17.24 10.09 26.07
C LYS A 38 -15.90 10.53 25.48
N PHE A 39 -15.06 9.57 25.12
CA PHE A 39 -13.71 9.75 24.59
C PHE A 39 -13.58 8.96 23.28
N PRO A 40 -14.19 9.46 22.18
CA PRO A 40 -14.10 8.81 20.88
C PRO A 40 -12.64 8.75 20.41
N LYS A 41 -12.28 7.63 19.78
CA LYS A 41 -10.90 7.32 19.38
C LYS A 41 -10.47 8.07 18.13
N ASP A 42 -9.20 8.46 18.08
CA ASP A 42 -8.58 8.92 16.84
C ASP A 42 -8.54 7.76 15.81
N PRO A 43 -9.22 7.88 14.65
CA PRO A 43 -9.18 6.85 13.60
C PRO A 43 -7.78 6.68 12.96
N SER A 44 -6.83 7.59 13.20
CA SER A 44 -5.44 7.51 12.72
C SER A 44 -4.53 6.58 13.55
N LEU A 45 -5.01 6.11 14.71
CA LEU A 45 -4.27 5.33 15.70
C LEU A 45 -4.93 3.97 15.99
N SER A 46 -4.62 2.98 15.15
CA SER A 46 -5.00 1.58 15.41
C SER A 46 -4.06 0.94 16.45
N LEU A 47 -4.60 0.66 17.64
CA LEU A 47 -3.89 0.03 18.77
C LEU A 47 -4.36 -1.42 19.00
N THR A 48 -4.65 -2.17 17.94
CA THR A 48 -5.18 -3.55 18.01
C THR A 48 -4.18 -4.57 18.58
N HIS A 49 -2.89 -4.25 18.59
CA HIS A 49 -1.82 -5.03 19.22
C HIS A 49 -1.76 -4.88 20.74
N LEU A 50 -2.52 -3.95 21.34
CA LEU A 50 -2.58 -3.75 22.78
C LEU A 50 -3.81 -4.43 23.39
N ARG A 51 -3.65 -5.16 24.49
CA ARG A 51 -4.78 -5.73 25.22
C ARG A 51 -5.56 -4.61 25.91
N ARG A 52 -6.80 -4.34 25.48
CA ARG A 52 -7.68 -3.33 26.11
C ARG A 52 -7.93 -3.60 27.60
N PHE A 53 -7.96 -4.88 27.98
CA PHE A 53 -8.17 -5.35 29.34
C PHE A 53 -7.06 -6.33 29.76
N VAL A 54 -6.63 -6.22 31.01
CA VAL A 54 -5.56 -7.01 31.61
C VAL A 54 -5.98 -7.45 33.02
N LYS A 55 -5.88 -8.75 33.31
CA LYS A 55 -6.05 -9.27 34.68
C LYS A 55 -4.83 -8.94 35.56
N PRO A 56 -4.98 -8.87 36.91
CA PRO A 56 -3.87 -8.61 37.83
C PRO A 56 -2.64 -9.51 37.59
N GLU A 57 -2.85 -10.80 37.29
CA GLU A 57 -1.79 -11.77 37.02
C GLU A 57 -0.82 -11.33 35.90
N PHE A 58 -1.33 -10.77 34.80
CA PHE A 58 -0.56 -10.32 33.63
C PHE A 58 -0.10 -8.86 33.68
N LEU A 59 -0.37 -8.14 34.77
CA LEU A 59 -0.02 -6.72 34.88
C LEU A 59 1.51 -6.50 35.04
N PRO A 60 2.12 -5.49 34.38
CA PRO A 60 3.52 -5.12 34.58
C PRO A 60 3.91 -4.81 36.02
N GLY A 61 5.19 -5.03 36.36
CA GLY A 61 5.69 -4.94 37.73
C GLY A 61 5.63 -3.54 38.36
N HIS A 62 5.75 -2.48 37.55
CA HIS A 62 5.59 -1.10 38.05
C HIS A 62 4.14 -0.80 38.41
N LEU A 63 3.19 -1.26 37.60
CA LEU A 63 1.76 -1.02 37.83
C LEU A 63 1.17 -1.86 38.96
N LYS A 64 1.72 -3.06 39.20
CA LYS A 64 1.40 -3.89 40.37
C LYS A 64 1.72 -3.20 41.70
N ARG A 65 2.82 -2.44 41.77
CA ARG A 65 3.19 -1.68 42.98
C ARG A 65 2.20 -0.55 43.28
N GLY A 66 1.53 -0.01 42.26
CA GLY A 66 0.54 1.06 42.36
C GLY A 66 -0.92 0.60 42.40
N SER A 67 -1.21 -0.67 42.71
CA SER A 67 -2.59 -1.14 42.93
C SER A 67 -3.01 -0.99 44.39
N ALA A 68 -4.31 -0.76 44.62
CA ALA A 68 -4.91 -0.77 45.95
C ALA A 68 -4.62 -2.07 46.72
N SER A 69 -4.50 -3.21 46.03
CA SER A 69 -4.12 -4.49 46.65
C SER A 69 -2.67 -4.52 47.16
N ALA A 70 -1.78 -3.68 46.64
CA ALA A 70 -0.40 -3.55 47.11
C ALA A 70 -0.29 -2.54 48.26
N VAL A 71 -1.11 -1.48 48.23
CA VAL A 71 -1.23 -0.52 49.35
C VAL A 71 -1.81 -1.20 50.59
N ALA A 72 -2.93 -1.91 50.46
CA ALA A 72 -3.55 -2.66 51.56
C ALA A 72 -2.62 -3.77 52.14
N ALA A 73 -1.74 -4.35 51.32
CA ALA A 73 -0.72 -5.29 51.77
C ALA A 73 0.44 -4.62 52.53
N ALA A 74 0.74 -3.35 52.24
CA ALA A 74 1.74 -2.56 52.98
C ALA A 74 1.19 -2.03 54.32
N GLU A 75 -0.13 -1.82 54.43
CA GLU A 75 -0.81 -1.34 55.65
C GLU A 75 -1.12 -2.46 56.67
N GLY A 76 -0.65 -3.69 56.44
CA GLY A 76 -0.59 -4.75 57.45
C GLY A 76 -1.89 -5.51 57.73
N ALA A 77 -2.97 -5.27 56.97
CA ALA A 77 -4.28 -5.88 57.17
C ALA A 77 -4.38 -7.34 56.66
N VAL A 78 -3.58 -8.26 57.20
CA VAL A 78 -3.57 -9.68 56.80
C VAL A 78 -4.58 -10.51 57.60
N THR A 79 -5.81 -10.63 57.09
CA THR A 79 -6.75 -11.70 57.47
C THR A 79 -6.84 -12.74 56.37
N ALA A 80 -6.19 -13.90 56.58
CA ALA A 80 -6.19 -14.99 55.62
C ALA A 80 -7.59 -15.65 55.53
N GLY A 81 -8.29 -15.49 54.41
CA GLY A 81 -9.55 -16.18 54.14
C GLY A 81 -10.52 -15.49 53.16
N SER A 82 -10.35 -14.21 52.87
CA SER A 82 -11.18 -13.50 51.88
C SER A 82 -10.88 -13.95 50.44
N LYS A 83 -11.92 -14.10 49.61
CA LYS A 83 -11.73 -14.25 48.16
C LYS A 83 -11.09 -12.97 47.62
N ALA A 84 -10.02 -13.12 46.84
CA ALA A 84 -9.42 -12.00 46.11
C ALA A 84 -10.49 -11.31 45.25
N PRO A 85 -10.55 -9.95 45.23
CA PRO A 85 -11.56 -9.23 44.48
C PRO A 85 -11.39 -9.48 42.98
N GLU A 86 -12.50 -9.68 42.27
CA GLU A 86 -12.51 -9.92 40.83
C GLU A 86 -12.27 -8.60 40.06
N THR A 87 -11.03 -8.09 40.09
CA THR A 87 -10.64 -6.85 39.41
C THR A 87 -10.07 -7.09 38.01
N ILE A 88 -10.14 -6.07 37.18
CA ILE A 88 -9.52 -6.03 35.85
C ILE A 88 -9.04 -4.62 35.56
N TYR A 89 -7.92 -4.50 34.86
CA TYR A 89 -7.32 -3.23 34.48
C TYR A 89 -7.71 -2.89 33.06
N ILE A 90 -8.17 -1.67 32.82
CA ILE A 90 -8.48 -1.14 31.49
C ILE A 90 -7.41 -0.15 31.03
N LEU A 91 -7.01 -0.26 29.76
CA LEU A 91 -6.13 0.71 29.10
C LEU A 91 -6.96 1.84 28.47
N ILE A 92 -6.62 3.08 28.79
CA ILE A 92 -7.19 4.29 28.21
C ILE A 92 -6.10 4.98 27.37
N PRO A 93 -6.09 4.75 26.04
CA PRO A 93 -5.14 5.38 25.15
C PRO A 93 -5.48 6.86 24.91
N PRO A 94 -4.53 7.66 24.41
CA PRO A 94 -4.77 9.06 24.06
C PRO A 94 -5.80 9.25 22.94
N PRO A 95 -6.44 10.43 22.84
CA PRO A 95 -6.23 11.65 23.63
C PRO A 95 -6.58 11.46 25.11
N LEU A 96 -5.66 11.86 26.00
CA LEU A 96 -5.82 11.62 27.43
C LEU A 96 -6.93 12.53 28.01
N PRO A 97 -7.90 11.98 28.75
CA PRO A 97 -8.93 12.78 29.40
C PRO A 97 -8.36 13.55 30.60
N ASP A 98 -9.10 14.54 31.11
CA ASP A 98 -8.80 15.10 32.44
C ASP A 98 -8.97 14.02 33.52
N ILE A 99 -8.08 14.04 34.52
CA ILE A 99 -8.01 13.04 35.58
C ILE A 99 -9.24 13.14 36.48
N SER A 100 -9.60 14.34 36.94
CA SER A 100 -10.75 14.59 37.83
C SER A 100 -12.08 14.17 37.19
N LEU A 101 -12.23 14.45 35.88
CA LEU A 101 -13.37 13.99 35.10
C LEU A 101 -13.41 12.45 34.98
N LEU A 102 -12.26 11.82 34.78
CA LEU A 102 -12.15 10.37 34.62
C LEU A 102 -12.41 9.62 35.94
N GLU A 103 -11.90 10.12 37.06
CA GLU A 103 -12.21 9.62 38.41
C GLU A 103 -13.72 9.68 38.68
N SER A 104 -14.32 10.86 38.49
CA SER A 104 -15.76 11.09 38.70
C SER A 104 -16.64 10.19 37.82
N LEU A 105 -16.22 9.94 36.58
CA LEU A 105 -16.93 9.11 35.62
C LEU A 105 -16.82 7.61 35.93
N LEU A 106 -15.69 7.16 36.49
CA LEU A 106 -15.44 5.74 36.76
C LEU A 106 -15.83 5.32 38.18
N ALA A 107 -15.90 6.23 39.16
CA ALA A 107 -16.09 5.91 40.59
C ALA A 107 -17.16 4.84 40.92
N PRO A 108 -18.35 4.80 40.26
CA PRO A 108 -19.36 3.75 40.48
C PRO A 108 -18.94 2.31 40.07
N TYR A 109 -17.77 2.16 39.45
CA TYR A 109 -17.25 0.89 38.92
C TYR A 109 -15.97 0.41 39.63
N ALA A 110 -15.62 1.05 40.75
CA ALA A 110 -14.48 0.70 41.59
C ALA A 110 -14.51 -0.76 42.08
N PRO A 111 -13.35 -1.36 42.43
CA PRO A 111 -13.30 -2.60 43.19
C PRO A 111 -14.08 -2.49 44.51
N ILE A 112 -14.95 -3.45 44.79
CA ILE A 112 -15.67 -3.55 46.07
C ILE A 112 -14.97 -4.60 46.92
N SER A 113 -14.36 -4.17 48.03
CA SER A 113 -13.84 -5.07 49.06
C SER A 113 -15.00 -5.73 49.81
N GLY A 114 -15.03 -7.07 49.85
CA GLY A 114 -16.18 -7.82 50.34
C GLY A 114 -16.28 -7.90 51.87
N SER A 115 -17.02 -6.98 52.50
CA SER A 115 -17.38 -7.04 53.92
C SER A 115 -18.72 -7.77 54.16
N THR A 116 -18.74 -9.10 53.98
CA THR A 116 -19.93 -9.91 54.30
C THR A 116 -19.99 -10.23 55.80
N GLY A 117 -20.54 -9.30 56.59
CA GLY A 117 -20.99 -9.59 57.96
C GLY A 117 -22.40 -10.23 57.94
N PRO A 118 -22.66 -11.32 58.68
CA PRO A 118 -23.97 -11.96 58.70
C PRO A 118 -24.92 -11.28 59.70
N SER A 119 -25.64 -10.23 59.27
CA SER A 119 -26.74 -9.63 60.04
C SER A 119 -28.10 -10.18 59.59
N SER A 120 -28.70 -11.05 60.40
CA SER A 120 -29.99 -11.69 60.12
C SER A 120 -31.18 -10.79 60.51
N SER A 121 -31.73 -10.04 59.54
CA SER A 121 -33.02 -9.34 59.70
C SER A 121 -33.65 -9.06 58.33
N PRO A 122 -34.85 -9.59 58.02
CA PRO A 122 -35.64 -9.13 56.90
C PRO A 122 -36.41 -7.87 57.31
N ASP A 123 -35.97 -6.71 56.81
CA ASP A 123 -36.72 -5.45 56.58
C ASP A 123 -35.75 -4.25 56.59
N ALA A 124 -35.15 -3.97 55.43
CA ALA A 124 -34.42 -2.74 55.14
C ALA A 124 -34.45 -2.49 53.63
N GLU A 125 -34.65 -1.23 53.22
CA GLU A 125 -34.70 -0.85 51.81
C GLU A 125 -33.30 -0.90 51.15
N ALA A 126 -33.27 -0.92 49.82
CA ALA A 126 -32.05 -1.17 49.04
C ALA A 126 -31.06 0.02 49.08
N ILE A 127 -30.17 0.02 50.08
CA ILE A 127 -29.01 0.91 50.15
C ILE A 127 -28.00 0.49 49.08
N GLU A 128 -27.68 1.37 48.13
CA GLU A 128 -26.62 1.10 47.14
C GLU A 128 -25.22 1.05 47.80
N PRO A 129 -24.34 0.12 47.39
CA PRO A 129 -23.03 -0.06 48.01
C PRO A 129 -22.08 1.09 47.65
N ILE A 130 -21.82 1.96 48.64
CA ILE A 130 -20.87 3.08 48.52
C ILE A 130 -19.45 2.53 48.24
N PRO A 131 -18.75 2.98 47.19
CA PRO A 131 -17.37 2.56 46.92
C PRO A 131 -16.44 3.15 47.99
N GLN A 132 -15.79 2.29 48.78
CA GLN A 132 -15.00 2.68 49.96
C GLN A 132 -13.57 3.18 49.65
N PHE A 133 -13.15 3.15 48.38
CA PHE A 133 -11.82 3.61 47.96
C PHE A 133 -11.93 4.48 46.69
N PRO A 134 -11.12 5.56 46.57
CA PRO A 134 -11.03 6.32 45.33
C PRO A 134 -10.43 5.47 44.21
N ILE A 135 -10.83 5.72 42.97
CA ILE A 135 -10.31 4.96 41.83
C ILE A 135 -8.87 5.37 41.52
N GLN A 136 -7.98 4.38 41.53
CA GLN A 136 -6.56 4.58 41.31
C GLN A 136 -6.25 4.61 39.81
N ILE A 137 -5.96 5.81 39.31
CA ILE A 137 -5.49 6.04 37.93
C ILE A 137 -3.97 6.05 37.94
N GLN A 138 -3.35 5.21 37.11
CA GLN A 138 -1.91 5.15 36.89
C GLN A 138 -1.58 5.54 35.44
N SER A 139 -0.40 6.09 35.18
CA SER A 139 0.09 6.22 33.79
C SER A 139 1.09 5.12 33.43
N THR A 140 1.10 4.73 32.15
CA THR A 140 2.12 3.87 31.57
C THR A 140 2.47 4.34 30.17
N ARG A 141 3.57 3.83 29.61
CA ARG A 141 3.94 4.07 28.21
C ARG A 141 3.50 2.89 27.36
N ILE A 142 2.93 3.17 26.19
CA ILE A 142 2.49 2.18 25.21
C ILE A 142 3.22 2.35 23.87
N PRO A 143 3.53 1.27 23.14
CA PRO A 143 4.10 1.32 21.80
C PRO A 143 3.01 1.63 20.76
N LEU A 144 3.30 2.56 19.83
CA LEU A 144 2.34 2.96 18.78
C LEU A 144 2.27 1.96 17.62
N SER A 145 3.34 1.20 17.38
CA SER A 145 3.41 0.12 16.40
C SER A 145 3.23 -1.26 17.05
N PRO A 146 2.74 -2.28 16.32
CA PRO A 146 2.78 -3.66 16.79
C PRO A 146 4.23 -4.15 16.95
N PRO A 147 4.50 -5.12 17.85
CA PRO A 147 5.82 -5.70 18.01
C PRO A 147 6.24 -6.46 16.75
N ALA A 148 7.52 -6.32 16.37
CA ALA A 148 8.10 -6.96 15.20
C ALA A 148 8.44 -8.44 15.44
N THR A 149 8.75 -8.82 16.68
CA THR A 149 9.08 -10.20 17.08
C THR A 149 8.33 -10.64 18.36
N GLU A 150 8.39 -11.93 18.67
CA GLU A 150 7.76 -12.49 19.87
C GLU A 150 8.50 -12.08 21.15
N GLU A 151 9.83 -12.01 21.12
CA GLU A 151 10.69 -11.55 22.22
C GLU A 151 10.46 -10.07 22.52
N GLU A 152 10.25 -9.24 21.49
CA GLU A 152 9.87 -7.84 21.65
C GLU A 152 8.50 -7.72 22.32
N SER A 153 7.50 -8.50 21.86
CA SER A 153 6.17 -8.55 22.50
C SER A 153 6.23 -9.02 23.96
N ALA A 154 7.04 -10.03 24.27
CA ALA A 154 7.24 -10.49 25.64
C ALA A 154 7.91 -9.42 26.51
N THR A 155 8.90 -8.71 25.96
CA THR A 155 9.61 -7.61 26.63
C THR A 155 8.67 -6.44 26.91
N TRP A 156 7.90 -5.98 25.92
CA TRP A 156 6.92 -4.90 26.06
C TRP A 156 5.80 -5.30 27.03
N SER A 157 5.32 -6.54 26.99
CA SER A 157 4.30 -7.04 27.91
C SER A 157 4.75 -7.03 29.38
N ARG A 158 6.06 -7.15 29.65
CA ARG A 158 6.64 -7.09 31.00
C ARG A 158 6.98 -5.67 31.47
N THR A 159 7.24 -4.73 30.55
CA THR A 159 7.86 -3.42 30.85
C THR A 159 6.98 -2.21 30.52
N LEU A 160 5.98 -2.35 29.65
CA LEU A 160 5.14 -1.27 29.13
C LEU A 160 3.66 -1.57 29.41
N TRP A 161 3.10 -2.49 28.64
CA TRP A 161 1.72 -2.97 28.71
C TRP A 161 1.58 -4.28 27.92
N PRO A 162 0.74 -5.25 28.33
CA PRO A 162 0.51 -6.49 27.60
C PRO A 162 0.10 -6.30 26.13
N THR A 163 0.96 -6.81 25.25
CA THR A 163 0.80 -6.78 23.79
C THR A 163 0.34 -8.13 23.24
N ILE A 164 0.04 -8.15 21.95
CA ILE A 164 -0.25 -9.35 21.17
C ILE A 164 0.71 -9.33 19.96
N PHE A 165 1.69 -10.22 19.95
CA PHE A 165 2.38 -10.56 18.72
C PHE A 165 1.42 -11.32 17.79
N ASN A 166 1.39 -10.93 16.53
CA ASN A 166 0.65 -11.63 15.50
C ASN A 166 1.56 -11.70 14.26
N PRO A 167 2.12 -12.88 13.91
CA PRO A 167 3.03 -13.01 12.77
C PRO A 167 2.34 -12.75 11.41
N ALA A 168 1.00 -12.74 11.34
CA ALA A 168 0.30 -12.28 10.15
C ALA A 168 0.27 -10.75 10.04
N ALA A 169 0.48 -10.02 11.13
CA ALA A 169 0.35 -8.57 11.25
C ALA A 169 1.69 -7.82 11.45
N HIS A 170 2.82 -8.41 11.00
CA HIS A 170 4.04 -7.63 10.76
C HIS A 170 3.69 -6.37 9.94
N PRO A 171 4.22 -5.17 10.30
CA PRO A 171 3.95 -3.96 9.55
C PRO A 171 4.30 -4.12 8.07
N ILE A 172 3.36 -3.77 7.19
CA ILE A 172 3.57 -3.70 5.73
C ILE A 172 4.67 -2.66 5.38
N ALA A 173 5.17 -1.90 6.35
CA ALA A 173 6.34 -1.03 6.24
C ALA A 173 7.66 -1.80 5.96
N HIS A 174 7.77 -3.07 6.36
CA HIS A 174 8.97 -3.89 6.13
C HIS A 174 8.77 -4.85 4.94
N SER A 175 9.90 -5.38 4.43
CA SER A 175 10.02 -6.31 3.29
C SER A 175 8.84 -7.28 3.12
N PRO A 176 8.48 -7.68 1.87
CA PRO A 176 7.55 -8.79 1.67
C PRO A 176 7.96 -10.00 2.52
N ARG A 177 6.95 -10.69 3.09
CA ARG A 177 7.15 -11.89 3.92
C ARG A 177 8.09 -12.85 3.20
N GLY A 178 9.07 -13.43 3.91
CA GLY A 178 10.13 -14.27 3.32
C GLY A 178 9.68 -15.18 2.17
N PRO A 179 8.64 -16.03 2.33
CA PRO A 179 8.14 -16.89 1.25
C PRO A 179 7.61 -16.14 0.02
N LEU A 180 6.99 -14.95 0.18
CA LEU A 180 6.55 -14.14 -0.96
C LEU A 180 7.72 -13.49 -1.69
N LEU A 181 8.78 -13.08 -0.96
CA LEU A 181 10.00 -12.56 -1.57
C LEU A 181 10.74 -13.66 -2.33
N LEU A 182 10.95 -14.82 -1.70
CA LEU A 182 11.63 -15.97 -2.28
C LEU A 182 10.91 -16.49 -3.53
N ASN A 183 9.59 -16.66 -3.48
CA ASN A 183 8.81 -17.10 -4.65
C ASN A 183 8.86 -16.07 -5.80
N ALA A 184 8.84 -14.77 -5.49
CA ALA A 184 9.00 -13.72 -6.50
C ALA A 184 10.41 -13.75 -7.09
N GLN A 185 11.44 -13.89 -6.26
CA GLN A 185 12.85 -13.98 -6.67
C GLN A 185 13.11 -15.22 -7.53
N GLU A 186 12.50 -16.37 -7.22
CA GLU A 186 12.65 -17.59 -8.02
C GLU A 186 11.97 -17.46 -9.40
N SER A 187 10.74 -16.95 -9.45
CA SER A 187 10.01 -16.73 -10.72
C SER A 187 10.74 -15.71 -11.61
N VAL A 188 11.25 -14.62 -11.02
CA VAL A 188 11.99 -13.56 -11.72
C VAL A 188 13.38 -14.01 -12.18
N SER A 189 14.14 -14.71 -11.33
CA SER A 189 15.57 -14.94 -11.58
C SER A 189 15.86 -15.85 -12.79
N ARG A 190 15.01 -16.87 -13.02
CA ARG A 190 15.17 -17.90 -14.06
C ARG A 190 15.48 -17.39 -15.47
N ARG A 191 15.01 -16.19 -15.85
CA ARG A 191 15.23 -15.58 -17.18
C ARG A 191 15.59 -14.09 -17.13
N ALA A 192 15.85 -13.53 -15.95
CA ALA A 192 16.17 -12.11 -15.78
C ALA A 192 17.31 -11.65 -16.71
N GLY A 193 18.32 -12.51 -16.91
CA GLY A 193 19.45 -12.22 -17.77
C GLY A 193 19.06 -11.96 -19.22
N SER A 194 18.36 -12.91 -19.85
CA SER A 194 17.90 -12.78 -21.24
C SER A 194 16.93 -11.62 -21.42
N TYR A 195 16.07 -11.33 -20.44
CA TYR A 195 15.18 -10.15 -20.47
C TYR A 195 15.96 -8.83 -20.35
N LEU A 196 17.00 -8.75 -19.52
CA LEU A 196 17.89 -7.58 -19.42
C LEU A 196 18.82 -7.44 -20.64
N ALA A 197 19.24 -8.54 -21.25
CA ALA A 197 19.94 -8.54 -22.53
C ALA A 197 19.04 -8.01 -23.66
N LEU A 198 17.77 -8.41 -23.69
CA LEU A 198 16.76 -7.87 -24.61
C LEU A 198 16.53 -6.37 -24.35
N ALA A 199 16.35 -5.95 -23.10
CA ALA A 199 16.24 -4.53 -22.73
C ALA A 199 17.45 -3.72 -23.21
N SER A 200 18.66 -4.28 -23.10
CA SER A 200 19.90 -3.67 -23.58
C SER A 200 19.99 -3.60 -25.12
N LYS A 201 19.51 -4.62 -25.83
CA LYS A 201 19.39 -4.59 -27.30
C LYS A 201 18.45 -3.46 -27.76
N VAL A 202 17.31 -3.26 -27.09
CA VAL A 202 16.36 -2.17 -27.38
C VAL A 202 16.97 -0.80 -27.04
N ALA A 203 17.69 -0.70 -25.93
CA ALA A 203 18.41 0.51 -25.51
C ALA A 203 19.47 0.95 -26.53
N LEU A 204 20.22 0.00 -27.09
CA LEU A 204 21.23 0.25 -28.12
C LEU A 204 20.59 0.63 -29.47
N GLU A 205 19.46 0.03 -29.84
CA GLU A 205 18.70 0.46 -31.03
C GLU A 205 18.23 1.93 -30.87
N ALA A 206 17.63 2.27 -29.73
CA ALA A 206 17.16 3.61 -29.43
C ALA A 206 18.27 4.68 -29.53
N LYS A 207 19.46 4.37 -28.96
CA LYS A 207 20.65 5.22 -29.04
C LYS A 207 21.17 5.33 -30.48
N ARG A 208 21.38 4.20 -31.18
CA ARG A 208 21.96 4.16 -32.53
C ARG A 208 21.10 4.90 -33.55
N ASN A 209 19.78 4.80 -33.42
CA ASN A 209 18.82 5.44 -34.31
C ASN A 209 18.51 6.89 -33.89
N GLY A 210 19.25 7.49 -32.94
CA GLY A 210 19.06 8.87 -32.47
C GLY A 210 17.72 9.14 -31.76
N ARG A 211 16.96 8.10 -31.41
CA ARG A 211 15.59 8.22 -30.87
C ARG A 211 15.58 8.72 -29.43
N GLY A 212 16.58 8.35 -28.64
CA GLY A 212 16.62 8.61 -27.22
C GLY A 212 17.96 8.21 -26.58
N ARG A 213 17.96 8.13 -25.25
CA ARG A 213 19.12 7.67 -24.47
C ARG A 213 19.31 6.16 -24.60
N ALA A 214 20.45 5.67 -24.12
CA ALA A 214 20.76 4.24 -24.04
C ALA A 214 19.97 3.51 -22.93
N VAL A 215 18.66 3.72 -22.86
CA VAL A 215 17.77 3.12 -21.86
C VAL A 215 16.68 2.33 -22.58
N GLY A 216 16.49 1.09 -22.16
CA GLY A 216 15.45 0.18 -22.64
C GLY A 216 14.78 -0.58 -21.50
N ALA A 217 13.54 -0.99 -21.75
CA ALA A 217 12.66 -1.68 -20.81
C ALA A 217 11.87 -2.80 -21.52
N VAL A 218 11.54 -3.86 -20.78
CA VAL A 218 10.84 -5.06 -21.24
C VAL A 218 9.77 -5.42 -20.22
N ALA A 219 8.54 -5.71 -20.67
CA ALA A 219 7.44 -6.17 -19.81
C ALA A 219 7.10 -7.63 -20.11
N VAL A 220 7.03 -8.46 -19.06
CA VAL A 220 6.90 -9.94 -19.16
C VAL A 220 5.70 -10.43 -18.36
N ASP A 221 4.89 -11.33 -18.93
CA ASP A 221 3.89 -12.12 -18.20
C ASP A 221 4.54 -13.45 -17.77
N PRO A 222 4.65 -13.74 -16.45
CA PRO A 222 5.35 -14.94 -15.98
C PRO A 222 4.57 -16.21 -16.32
N ALA A 223 3.24 -16.16 -16.38
CA ALA A 223 2.42 -17.35 -16.61
C ALA A 223 2.58 -17.80 -18.07
N LEU A 224 2.86 -16.86 -18.98
CA LEU A 224 3.25 -17.18 -20.36
C LEU A 224 4.71 -17.64 -20.47
N ALA A 225 5.60 -17.21 -19.58
CA ALA A 225 6.98 -17.69 -19.51
C ALA A 225 7.08 -19.10 -18.90
N GLU A 226 6.31 -19.39 -17.85
CA GLU A 226 6.23 -20.68 -17.13
C GLU A 226 5.55 -21.78 -17.95
N LEU A 227 4.67 -21.41 -18.90
CA LEU A 227 4.01 -22.35 -19.83
C LEU A 227 4.81 -22.59 -21.13
N ALA A 228 5.90 -21.87 -21.35
CA ALA A 228 6.74 -22.01 -22.55
C ALA A 228 7.84 -23.08 -22.36
N ASP A 229 8.44 -23.51 -23.47
CA ASP A 229 9.62 -24.38 -23.45
C ASP A 229 10.74 -23.71 -22.62
N PRO A 230 11.44 -24.44 -21.73
CA PRO A 230 12.59 -23.92 -20.98
C PRO A 230 13.65 -23.22 -21.87
N SER A 231 13.86 -23.69 -23.10
CA SER A 231 14.82 -23.15 -24.07
C SER A 231 14.42 -21.80 -24.70
N ASP A 232 13.15 -21.37 -24.60
CA ASP A 232 12.75 -20.02 -25.06
C ASP A 232 13.13 -18.97 -24.01
N GLU A 233 14.36 -18.47 -24.10
CA GLU A 233 14.92 -17.37 -23.32
C GLU A 233 14.05 -16.09 -23.28
N ILE A 234 13.23 -15.84 -24.30
CA ILE A 234 12.43 -14.61 -24.45
C ILE A 234 10.92 -14.86 -24.32
N ALA A 235 10.52 -16.05 -23.86
CA ALA A 235 9.14 -16.39 -23.59
C ALA A 235 8.46 -15.40 -22.65
N GLY A 236 7.16 -15.19 -22.86
CA GLY A 236 6.33 -14.30 -22.04
C GLY A 236 6.57 -12.79 -22.23
N VAL A 237 7.51 -12.35 -23.09
CA VAL A 237 7.72 -10.92 -23.37
C VAL A 237 6.50 -10.31 -24.08
N VAL A 238 5.76 -9.48 -23.35
CA VAL A 238 4.51 -8.85 -23.79
C VAL A 238 4.77 -7.62 -24.65
N VAL A 239 5.69 -6.75 -24.23
CA VAL A 239 6.21 -5.63 -25.03
C VAL A 239 7.65 -5.31 -24.65
N VAL A 240 8.33 -4.61 -25.54
CA VAL A 240 9.64 -3.98 -25.31
C VAL A 240 9.55 -2.51 -25.68
N ALA A 241 10.35 -1.65 -25.04
CA ALA A 241 10.35 -0.22 -25.26
C ALA A 241 11.76 0.38 -25.15
N GLY A 242 12.13 1.22 -26.11
CA GLY A 242 13.33 2.05 -26.06
C GLY A 242 12.97 3.47 -25.64
N ASP A 243 13.94 4.19 -25.05
CA ASP A 243 13.82 5.63 -24.83
C ASP A 243 13.61 6.35 -26.18
N ALA A 244 12.62 7.25 -26.25
CA ALA A 244 12.30 7.99 -27.47
C ALA A 244 12.21 9.51 -27.24
N ARG A 245 12.95 10.01 -26.24
CA ARG A 245 12.88 11.41 -25.79
C ARG A 245 13.27 12.40 -26.89
N TYR A 246 14.20 12.02 -27.76
CA TYR A 246 14.74 12.84 -28.86
C TYR A 246 14.04 12.63 -30.21
N TRP A 247 13.12 11.67 -30.33
CA TRP A 247 12.47 11.25 -31.60
C TRP A 247 12.03 12.40 -32.52
N ASN A 248 11.38 13.43 -31.97
CA ASN A 248 10.73 14.49 -32.75
C ASN A 248 11.67 15.67 -33.10
N ARG A 249 12.99 15.51 -32.96
CA ARG A 249 13.98 16.60 -33.14
C ARG A 249 14.46 16.79 -34.58
N GLY A 250 14.17 15.83 -35.48
CA GLY A 250 14.66 15.81 -36.87
C GLY A 250 13.78 16.51 -37.92
N SER A 251 13.20 17.69 -37.64
CA SER A 251 12.34 18.38 -38.63
C SER A 251 12.33 19.94 -38.57
N LYS A 252 13.31 20.56 -37.89
CA LYS A 252 13.70 21.96 -38.14
C LYS A 252 15.23 22.06 -38.14
N GLY A 253 15.76 22.90 -39.03
CA GLY A 253 17.16 22.86 -39.44
C GLY A 253 18.16 23.54 -38.51
N GLU A 254 19.44 23.46 -38.91
CA GLU A 254 20.56 24.30 -38.47
C GLU A 254 20.77 24.39 -36.95
N GLY A 255 21.22 23.26 -36.37
CA GLY A 255 21.54 23.17 -34.95
C GLY A 255 22.18 21.84 -34.52
N CYS A 256 22.93 21.17 -35.40
CA CYS A 256 23.59 19.90 -35.09
C CYS A 256 24.83 20.11 -34.20
N SER A 257 24.61 20.21 -32.89
CA SER A 257 25.61 19.74 -31.92
C SER A 257 25.63 18.21 -31.98
N GLU A 258 26.54 17.68 -32.81
CA GLU A 258 26.79 16.25 -32.92
C GLU A 258 27.24 15.71 -31.55
N TYR A 259 26.54 14.70 -31.01
CA TYR A 259 26.93 14.07 -29.75
C TYR A 259 28.05 13.05 -30.00
N VAL A 260 29.24 13.56 -30.32
CA VAL A 260 30.44 12.75 -30.55
C VAL A 260 30.84 12.04 -29.26
N PRO A 261 30.87 10.70 -29.21
CA PRO A 261 31.40 9.98 -28.07
C PRO A 261 32.91 10.21 -27.97
N LEU A 262 33.38 10.70 -26.82
CA LEU A 262 34.80 10.97 -26.59
C LEU A 262 35.65 9.69 -26.72
N LYS A 263 36.28 9.50 -27.88
CA LYS A 263 37.37 8.53 -28.02
C LYS A 263 38.56 9.03 -27.22
N LYS A 264 39.04 8.24 -26.27
CA LYS A 264 40.38 8.43 -25.68
C LYS A 264 41.44 8.02 -26.72
N SER A 265 41.81 8.94 -27.61
CA SER A 265 43.14 8.92 -28.23
C SER A 265 44.13 9.54 -27.23
N VAL A 266 45.21 8.81 -26.92
CA VAL A 266 46.28 9.31 -26.06
C VAL A 266 47.20 10.20 -26.89
N GLU A 267 47.18 11.50 -26.65
CA GLU A 267 48.33 12.40 -26.84
C GLU A 267 48.13 13.73 -26.11
N ASN A 268 49.22 14.40 -25.75
CA ASN A 268 49.20 15.52 -24.79
C ASN A 268 49.03 16.87 -25.49
N THR A 269 47.96 17.61 -25.16
CA THR A 269 47.93 19.08 -25.28
C THR A 269 46.97 19.66 -24.25
N GLU A 270 47.42 20.68 -23.52
CA GLU A 270 46.62 21.39 -22.52
C GLU A 270 45.71 22.41 -23.21
N ALA A 271 44.41 22.12 -23.27
CA ALA A 271 43.38 23.05 -23.75
C ALA A 271 42.07 22.81 -22.98
N GLU A 272 41.39 23.90 -22.59
CA GLU A 272 40.17 23.83 -21.79
C GLU A 272 38.99 23.22 -22.58
N GLY A 273 38.75 21.92 -22.37
CA GLY A 273 37.64 21.20 -22.98
C GLY A 273 36.29 21.70 -22.46
N THR A 274 35.60 22.54 -23.22
CA THR A 274 34.25 23.01 -22.92
C THR A 274 33.27 21.84 -22.90
N ALA A 275 32.84 21.45 -21.70
CA ALA A 275 31.84 20.40 -21.54
C ALA A 275 30.54 20.78 -22.29
N SER A 276 30.04 19.86 -23.12
CA SER A 276 28.78 20.04 -23.86
C SER A 276 27.65 20.37 -22.88
N SER A 277 27.20 21.63 -22.91
CA SER A 277 26.35 22.17 -21.86
C SER A 277 25.01 21.43 -21.80
N TYR A 278 24.70 20.88 -20.62
CA TYR A 278 23.42 20.22 -20.37
C TYR A 278 22.29 21.23 -20.50
N ASN A 279 21.50 21.10 -21.57
CA ASN A 279 20.32 21.91 -21.82
C ASN A 279 19.05 21.08 -21.52
N PRO A 280 18.25 21.44 -20.50
CA PRO A 280 17.08 20.68 -20.07
C PRO A 280 15.92 20.68 -21.07
N ASP A 281 15.84 21.66 -21.98
CA ASP A 281 14.76 21.72 -22.99
C ASP A 281 14.88 20.57 -24.01
N ASN A 282 16.09 20.02 -24.16
CA ASN A 282 16.36 18.89 -25.04
C ASN A 282 16.06 17.52 -24.41
N GLU A 283 15.80 17.44 -23.10
CA GLU A 283 15.51 16.19 -22.40
C GLU A 283 14.10 15.62 -22.71
N GLY A 284 13.25 16.36 -23.43
CA GLY A 284 11.97 15.84 -23.92
C GLY A 284 10.95 15.50 -22.81
N GLN A 285 9.83 14.89 -23.20
CA GLN A 285 8.70 14.66 -22.29
C GLN A 285 8.78 13.32 -21.52
N PRO A 286 8.24 13.24 -20.27
CA PRO A 286 8.36 12.04 -19.43
C PRO A 286 7.71 10.76 -20.00
N ASP A 287 6.64 10.89 -20.79
CA ASP A 287 5.97 9.78 -21.49
C ASP A 287 6.90 9.03 -22.46
N ARG A 288 8.00 9.67 -22.89
CA ARG A 288 8.97 9.13 -23.85
C ARG A 288 10.13 8.38 -23.20
N HIS A 289 10.20 8.36 -21.87
CA HIS A 289 11.14 7.50 -21.14
C HIS A 289 10.79 6.03 -21.39
N ALA A 290 11.79 5.14 -21.48
CA ALA A 290 11.57 3.72 -21.83
C ALA A 290 10.48 3.02 -21.01
N LEU A 291 10.43 3.25 -19.69
CA LEU A 291 9.40 2.68 -18.80
C LEU A 291 7.98 3.19 -19.14
N MET A 292 7.82 4.51 -19.31
CA MET A 292 6.52 5.11 -19.63
C MET A 292 6.03 4.70 -21.02
N ARG A 293 6.96 4.51 -21.96
CA ARG A 293 6.67 3.91 -23.28
C ARG A 293 6.22 2.45 -23.15
N ALA A 294 6.85 1.63 -22.33
CA ALA A 294 6.40 0.25 -22.08
C ALA A 294 4.96 0.21 -21.56
N ILE A 295 4.61 1.07 -20.59
CA ILE A 295 3.23 1.21 -20.09
C ILE A 295 2.26 1.58 -21.23
N SER A 296 2.63 2.57 -22.05
CA SER A 296 1.82 3.03 -23.19
C SER A 296 1.61 1.92 -24.22
N LEU A 297 2.65 1.13 -24.52
CA LEU A 297 2.57 -0.01 -25.44
C LEU A 297 1.71 -1.15 -24.87
N VAL A 298 1.80 -1.49 -23.59
CA VAL A 298 0.87 -2.45 -22.94
C VAL A 298 -0.57 -1.95 -23.03
N ALA A 299 -0.81 -0.67 -22.73
CA ALA A 299 -2.14 -0.07 -22.78
C ALA A 299 -2.73 -0.11 -24.21
N TYR A 300 -1.96 0.29 -25.22
CA TYR A 300 -2.35 0.19 -26.63
C TYR A 300 -2.63 -1.25 -27.05
N LYS A 301 -1.76 -2.20 -26.67
CA LYS A 301 -1.92 -3.63 -26.96
C LYS A 301 -3.23 -4.18 -26.39
N ARG A 302 -3.56 -3.88 -25.13
CA ARG A 302 -4.86 -4.27 -24.53
C ARG A 302 -6.05 -3.59 -25.21
N LEU A 303 -5.91 -2.34 -25.70
CA LEU A 303 -6.98 -1.66 -26.44
C LEU A 303 -7.26 -2.37 -27.77
N ILE A 304 -6.25 -2.63 -28.60
CA ILE A 304 -6.46 -3.30 -29.90
C ILE A 304 -7.01 -4.72 -29.72
N SER A 305 -6.48 -5.50 -28.77
CA SER A 305 -6.99 -6.84 -28.45
C SER A 305 -8.41 -6.84 -27.87
N SER A 306 -8.91 -5.70 -27.36
CA SER A 306 -10.31 -5.54 -26.93
C SER A 306 -11.25 -5.15 -28.08
N THR A 307 -10.70 -4.76 -29.25
CA THR A 307 -11.47 -4.34 -30.44
C THR A 307 -11.44 -5.36 -31.59
N SER A 308 -10.56 -6.36 -31.54
CA SER A 308 -10.52 -7.44 -32.53
C SER A 308 -11.69 -8.42 -32.35
N PRO A 309 -12.52 -8.68 -33.39
CA PRO A 309 -13.54 -9.72 -33.36
C PRO A 309 -12.90 -11.10 -33.59
N THR A 310 -12.13 -11.59 -32.62
CA THR A 310 -11.41 -12.85 -32.73
C THR A 310 -12.36 -14.05 -32.61
N ILE A 311 -12.39 -14.88 -33.65
CA ILE A 311 -13.09 -16.17 -33.68
C ILE A 311 -12.44 -17.11 -32.66
N THR A 312 -13.23 -17.68 -31.74
CA THR A 312 -12.75 -18.57 -30.69
C THR A 312 -12.49 -19.99 -31.20
N PRO A 313 -11.25 -20.52 -31.18
CA PRO A 313 -11.03 -21.96 -31.20
C PRO A 313 -11.42 -22.52 -29.81
N SER A 314 -12.49 -23.30 -29.75
CA SER A 314 -13.06 -23.79 -28.49
C SER A 314 -12.22 -24.92 -27.88
N ILE A 315 -11.36 -24.60 -26.92
CA ILE A 315 -10.78 -25.62 -26.02
C ILE A 315 -11.71 -25.78 -24.81
N TYR A 316 -12.39 -26.94 -24.76
CA TYR A 316 -13.32 -27.29 -23.71
C TYR A 316 -12.56 -27.66 -22.42
N ARG A 317 -12.82 -26.96 -21.32
CA ARG A 317 -12.56 -27.44 -19.96
C ARG A 317 -13.80 -27.21 -19.12
N ASP A 318 -14.55 -28.28 -18.90
CA ASP A 318 -15.69 -28.29 -17.99
C ASP A 318 -15.17 -28.37 -16.54
N SER A 319 -15.70 -27.50 -15.70
CA SER A 319 -15.51 -27.52 -14.24
C SER A 319 -16.65 -26.71 -13.59
N SER A 320 -17.87 -27.21 -13.74
CA SER A 320 -19.09 -26.58 -13.23
C SER A 320 -19.17 -26.58 -11.69
N PRO A 321 -19.33 -25.43 -11.01
CA PRO A 321 -19.67 -25.37 -9.59
C PRO A 321 -21.20 -25.35 -9.36
N THR A 322 -21.67 -26.16 -8.41
CA THR A 322 -23.09 -26.36 -8.08
C THR A 322 -23.80 -25.07 -7.68
N ARG A 323 -24.97 -24.82 -8.29
CA ARG A 323 -25.81 -23.65 -8.01
C ARG A 323 -26.79 -23.95 -6.86
N TRP A 324 -26.49 -23.50 -5.65
CA TRP A 324 -27.47 -23.51 -4.56
C TRP A 324 -28.65 -22.58 -4.88
N ALA A 325 -29.86 -23.14 -4.89
CA ALA A 325 -31.10 -22.39 -4.96
C ALA A 325 -31.59 -22.03 -3.56
N LEU A 326 -32.12 -20.81 -3.39
CA LEU A 326 -32.95 -20.42 -2.27
C LEU A 326 -34.32 -19.97 -2.80
N SER A 327 -35.36 -20.30 -2.04
CA SER A 327 -36.75 -20.33 -2.53
C SER A 327 -37.44 -18.97 -2.43
N SER A 328 -38.27 -18.65 -3.42
CA SER A 328 -39.19 -17.51 -3.41
C SER A 328 -40.59 -17.96 -2.98
N THR A 329 -41.10 -17.43 -1.87
CA THR A 329 -42.49 -17.63 -1.43
C THR A 329 -43.40 -16.48 -1.92
N PRO A 330 -44.60 -16.76 -2.47
CA PRO A 330 -45.54 -15.74 -2.93
C PRO A 330 -46.58 -15.35 -1.86
N GLY A 331 -47.03 -14.09 -1.88
CA GLY A 331 -48.06 -13.53 -0.98
C GLY A 331 -48.55 -12.16 -1.46
N PRO A 332 -49.76 -11.71 -1.07
CA PRO A 332 -50.74 -11.37 -2.11
C PRO A 332 -51.22 -9.90 -2.19
N THR A 333 -51.83 -9.58 -3.34
CA THR A 333 -52.80 -8.49 -3.59
C THR A 333 -54.06 -8.66 -2.69
N PRO A 334 -54.95 -7.65 -2.45
CA PRO A 334 -55.56 -6.78 -3.48
C PRO A 334 -56.08 -5.36 -3.06
N ILE A 335 -56.96 -4.78 -3.91
CA ILE A 335 -57.95 -3.69 -3.69
C ILE A 335 -57.49 -2.24 -3.98
N ALA A 336 -58.42 -1.44 -4.52
CA ALA A 336 -58.28 -0.06 -4.99
C ALA A 336 -59.27 0.91 -4.31
N ALA A 337 -59.12 2.22 -4.56
CA ALA A 337 -60.02 3.27 -4.06
C ALA A 337 -60.38 4.29 -5.18
N PRO A 338 -61.55 4.97 -5.14
CA PRO A 338 -62.08 5.77 -6.26
C PRO A 338 -61.81 7.29 -6.18
N SER A 339 -62.26 8.01 -7.21
CA SER A 339 -62.04 9.44 -7.48
C SER A 339 -63.10 10.41 -6.93
N THR A 340 -62.71 11.65 -6.60
CA THR A 340 -63.60 12.82 -6.46
C THR A 340 -62.92 14.13 -6.91
N ASN A 341 -63.75 15.15 -7.19
CA ASN A 341 -63.45 16.46 -7.79
C ASN A 341 -64.65 17.41 -7.45
N PRO A 342 -64.68 18.74 -7.72
CA PRO A 342 -63.63 19.70 -8.12
C PRO A 342 -63.70 21.05 -7.32
N SER A 343 -63.05 22.12 -7.83
CA SER A 343 -63.30 23.56 -7.50
C SER A 343 -62.85 24.05 -6.10
N THR A 344 -62.45 25.30 -5.81
CA THR A 344 -62.17 26.58 -6.54
C THR A 344 -61.27 27.46 -5.61
N ALA A 345 -60.66 28.63 -5.89
CA ALA A 345 -60.58 29.58 -7.02
C ALA A 345 -59.30 30.47 -6.88
N SER A 346 -59.26 31.62 -7.58
CA SER A 346 -58.47 32.85 -7.28
C SER A 346 -56.98 32.93 -7.67
N ARG A 347 -56.61 34.05 -8.31
CA ARG A 347 -55.28 34.35 -8.89
C ARG A 347 -55.08 35.87 -9.02
N PRO A 348 -53.91 36.42 -8.67
CA PRO A 348 -53.34 37.56 -9.42
C PRO A 348 -51.81 37.36 -9.70
N PRO A 349 -51.02 38.35 -10.13
CA PRO A 349 -50.80 38.63 -11.56
C PRO A 349 -49.34 38.49 -12.04
N LEU A 350 -49.10 38.59 -13.35
CA LEU A 350 -47.78 38.40 -14.00
C LEU A 350 -46.86 39.64 -13.96
N ARG A 351 -45.53 39.38 -13.88
CA ARG A 351 -44.37 40.18 -14.39
C ARG A 351 -43.07 39.46 -13.95
N LYS A 352 -41.99 39.26 -14.73
CA LYS A 352 -41.66 39.44 -16.16
C LYS A 352 -40.76 38.26 -16.60
N HIS A 353 -40.63 37.98 -17.90
CA HIS A 353 -39.70 36.96 -18.41
C HIS A 353 -38.22 37.39 -18.38
N LYS A 354 -37.33 36.40 -18.20
CA LYS A 354 -35.92 36.42 -18.67
C LYS A 354 -35.59 34.98 -19.13
N PRO A 355 -34.96 34.77 -20.31
CA PRO A 355 -34.89 33.44 -20.92
C PRO A 355 -33.91 32.50 -20.23
N SER A 356 -34.25 31.21 -20.20
CA SER A 356 -33.37 30.09 -19.86
C SER A 356 -32.41 29.77 -21.02
N PRO A 357 -31.22 29.19 -20.75
CA PRO A 357 -30.33 28.69 -21.80
C PRO A 357 -30.98 27.53 -22.58
N PRO A 358 -30.58 27.29 -23.84
CA PRO A 358 -31.19 26.26 -24.68
C PRO A 358 -30.88 24.85 -24.16
N SER A 359 -31.89 23.98 -24.20
CA SER A 359 -31.73 22.54 -23.94
C SER A 359 -30.80 21.92 -24.99
N VAL A 360 -29.61 21.48 -24.58
CA VAL A 360 -28.72 20.72 -25.44
C VAL A 360 -29.31 19.33 -25.66
N THR A 361 -29.79 19.05 -26.87
CA THR A 361 -30.23 17.71 -27.29
C THR A 361 -29.07 16.74 -27.16
N SER A 362 -29.12 15.88 -26.15
CA SER A 362 -28.10 14.85 -25.91
C SER A 362 -28.21 13.74 -26.96
N GLN A 363 -27.58 13.95 -28.12
CA GLN A 363 -27.36 12.86 -29.07
C GLN A 363 -26.44 11.80 -28.43
N PRO A 364 -26.74 10.51 -28.57
CA PRO A 364 -25.85 9.45 -28.08
C PRO A 364 -24.58 9.45 -28.93
N ILE A 365 -23.44 9.83 -28.32
CA ILE A 365 -22.14 9.81 -28.98
C ILE A 365 -21.75 8.33 -29.22
N GLN A 366 -21.98 7.85 -30.44
CA GLN A 366 -21.40 6.59 -30.91
C GLN A 366 -19.90 6.79 -31.17
N SER A 367 -19.10 6.67 -30.12
CA SER A 367 -17.64 6.74 -30.18
C SER A 367 -17.04 5.47 -30.79
N THR A 368 -17.20 5.31 -32.11
CA THR A 368 -16.48 4.29 -32.93
C THR A 368 -15.01 4.66 -33.14
N THR A 369 -14.35 5.12 -32.07
CA THR A 369 -12.98 5.62 -32.08
C THR A 369 -12.01 4.44 -32.02
N GLN A 370 -11.41 4.10 -33.16
CA GLN A 370 -10.28 3.16 -33.19
C GLN A 370 -9.14 3.68 -32.29
N PRO A 371 -8.39 2.81 -31.59
CA PRO A 371 -7.26 3.23 -30.77
C PRO A 371 -6.22 4.00 -31.60
N GLN A 372 -5.91 5.24 -31.22
CA GLN A 372 -4.86 6.01 -31.89
C GLN A 372 -3.50 5.30 -31.77
N PRO A 373 -2.69 5.27 -32.84
CA PRO A 373 -1.42 4.55 -32.86
C PRO A 373 -0.43 5.14 -31.84
N PRO A 374 0.51 4.32 -31.31
CA PRO A 374 1.50 4.80 -30.34
C PRO A 374 2.33 5.95 -30.90
N SER A 375 2.58 6.97 -30.08
CA SER A 375 3.49 8.07 -30.39
C SER A 375 4.53 8.25 -29.26
N PRO A 376 5.82 8.46 -29.57
CA PRO A 376 6.51 8.14 -30.82
C PRO A 376 6.22 6.72 -31.36
N PRO A 377 6.10 6.54 -32.69
CA PRO A 377 5.81 5.25 -33.31
C PRO A 377 6.91 4.23 -32.98
N PRO A 378 6.55 2.94 -32.85
CA PRO A 378 7.49 1.90 -32.44
C PRO A 378 8.64 1.74 -33.44
N SER A 379 9.83 1.40 -32.94
CA SER A 379 10.94 0.87 -33.75
C SER A 379 10.56 -0.49 -34.36
N PRO A 380 11.34 -1.03 -35.32
CA PRO A 380 11.14 -2.40 -35.82
C PRO A 380 11.05 -3.45 -34.71
N LEU A 381 11.91 -3.36 -33.69
CA LEU A 381 11.95 -4.32 -32.59
C LEU A 381 10.84 -4.08 -31.55
N GLU A 382 10.47 -2.82 -31.25
CA GLU A 382 9.25 -2.51 -30.49
C GLU A 382 7.99 -3.03 -31.21
N SER A 383 7.93 -2.92 -32.54
CA SER A 383 6.79 -3.34 -33.38
C SER A 383 6.61 -4.86 -33.42
N HIS A 384 7.72 -5.61 -33.44
CA HIS A 384 7.70 -7.07 -33.45
C HIS A 384 6.98 -7.62 -32.23
N PHE A 385 7.41 -7.26 -31.01
CA PHE A 385 6.75 -7.74 -29.79
C PHE A 385 5.34 -7.16 -29.62
N LEU A 386 5.07 -5.93 -30.08
CA LEU A 386 3.74 -5.32 -30.01
C LEU A 386 2.67 -6.13 -30.78
N SER A 387 3.03 -6.76 -31.90
CA SER A 387 2.08 -7.51 -32.75
C SER A 387 1.74 -8.92 -32.25
N LEU A 388 2.53 -9.49 -31.34
CA LEU A 388 2.32 -10.84 -30.82
C LEU A 388 1.02 -10.96 -29.99
N PRO A 389 0.19 -12.02 -30.13
CA PRO A 389 -1.08 -12.16 -29.43
C PRO A 389 -0.96 -12.59 -27.95
N ASN A 390 0.17 -12.34 -27.28
CA ASN A 390 0.43 -12.65 -25.85
C ASN A 390 -0.16 -11.60 -24.86
N ILE A 391 -1.32 -11.05 -25.25
CA ILE A 391 -2.25 -10.16 -24.53
C ILE A 391 -3.35 -10.85 -23.68
N GLN A 392 -3.23 -11.02 -22.36
CA GLN A 392 -4.44 -11.25 -21.53
C GLN A 392 -5.50 -10.16 -21.78
N ALA A 393 -6.68 -10.57 -22.24
CA ALA A 393 -7.79 -9.69 -22.56
C ALA A 393 -8.52 -9.18 -21.31
N ARG A 394 -9.29 -8.09 -21.42
CA ARG A 394 -10.09 -7.56 -20.30
C ARG A 394 -11.10 -8.58 -19.75
N THR A 395 -11.67 -9.42 -20.61
CA THR A 395 -12.56 -10.54 -20.27
C THR A 395 -11.87 -11.66 -19.48
N GLN A 396 -10.54 -11.73 -19.55
CA GLN A 396 -9.69 -12.68 -18.81
C GLN A 396 -9.09 -12.05 -17.54
N GLY A 397 -9.53 -10.86 -17.15
CA GLY A 397 -9.00 -10.10 -16.00
C GLY A 397 -7.89 -9.10 -16.33
N GLY A 398 -7.49 -8.98 -17.60
CA GLY A 398 -6.36 -8.14 -18.03
C GLY A 398 -6.58 -6.64 -17.81
N TYR A 399 -5.85 -6.05 -16.86
CA TYR A 399 -5.99 -4.65 -16.44
C TYR A 399 -4.61 -3.98 -16.28
N LEU A 400 -4.43 -2.78 -16.85
CA LEU A 400 -3.15 -2.03 -16.79
C LEU A 400 -1.93 -2.93 -17.07
N CYS A 401 -0.91 -2.92 -16.21
CA CYS A 401 0.22 -3.85 -16.20
C CYS A 401 0.15 -4.85 -15.04
N THR A 402 -1.05 -5.18 -14.52
CA THR A 402 -1.21 -6.24 -13.51
C THR A 402 -0.63 -7.56 -14.01
N SER A 403 -0.08 -8.33 -13.08
CA SER A 403 0.63 -9.60 -13.29
C SER A 403 1.83 -9.56 -14.24
N LEU A 404 2.26 -8.38 -14.72
CA LEU A 404 3.50 -8.22 -15.46
C LEU A 404 4.67 -7.86 -14.54
N ASP A 405 5.86 -8.34 -14.88
CA ASP A 405 7.14 -7.83 -14.36
C ASP A 405 7.81 -6.91 -15.36
N LEU A 406 8.63 -6.00 -14.85
CA LEU A 406 9.39 -5.02 -15.62
C LEU A 406 10.89 -5.28 -15.50
N TYR A 407 11.59 -5.49 -16.62
CA TYR A 407 13.04 -5.59 -16.68
C TYR A 407 13.58 -4.33 -17.37
N ILE A 408 14.45 -3.58 -16.70
CA ILE A 408 14.92 -2.27 -17.18
C ILE A 408 16.44 -2.12 -17.05
N THR A 409 17.07 -1.58 -18.09
CA THR A 409 18.54 -1.38 -18.13
C THR A 409 19.09 -0.46 -17.04
N HIS A 410 18.30 0.51 -16.58
CA HIS A 410 18.69 1.53 -15.61
C HIS A 410 17.58 1.69 -14.56
N GLU A 411 17.94 2.06 -13.33
CA GLU A 411 16.97 2.43 -12.30
C GLU A 411 16.05 3.56 -12.82
N PRO A 412 14.71 3.41 -12.73
CA PRO A 412 13.78 4.42 -13.19
C PRO A 412 13.83 5.67 -12.30
N CYS A 413 13.68 6.86 -12.90
CA CYS A 413 13.51 8.09 -12.11
C CYS A 413 12.17 8.08 -11.33
N VAL A 414 12.02 8.95 -10.33
CA VAL A 414 10.82 9.09 -9.47
C VAL A 414 9.50 9.10 -10.27
N CYS A 415 9.44 9.81 -11.39
CA CYS A 415 8.26 9.83 -12.26
C CYS A 415 7.95 8.46 -12.89
N CYS A 416 8.96 7.77 -13.41
CA CYS A 416 8.84 6.43 -13.99
C CYS A 416 8.50 5.37 -12.93
N ALA A 417 9.13 5.42 -11.76
CA ALA A 417 8.83 4.53 -10.64
C ALA A 417 7.39 4.71 -10.12
N MET A 418 6.88 5.94 -10.07
CA MET A 418 5.48 6.18 -9.73
C MET A 418 4.53 5.71 -10.85
N GLY A 419 4.88 5.91 -12.13
CA GLY A 419 4.14 5.40 -13.27
C GLY A 419 4.01 3.88 -13.28
N MET A 420 5.07 3.17 -12.90
CA MET A 420 5.09 1.71 -12.69
C MET A 420 4.08 1.28 -11.61
N LEU A 421 4.09 1.93 -10.44
CA LEU A 421 3.17 1.61 -9.34
C LEU A 421 1.70 1.91 -9.67
N LEU A 422 1.44 3.05 -10.33
CA LEU A 422 0.11 3.39 -10.84
C LEU A 422 -0.38 2.38 -11.90
N SER A 423 0.54 1.81 -12.68
CA SER A 423 0.27 0.77 -13.68
C SER A 423 0.16 -0.64 -13.11
N ARG A 424 0.47 -0.84 -11.82
CA ARG A 424 0.34 -2.10 -11.07
C ARG A 424 1.20 -3.28 -11.53
N PHE A 425 2.45 -3.04 -11.94
CA PHE A 425 3.44 -4.13 -12.11
C PHE A 425 3.62 -4.93 -10.80
N ARG A 426 3.98 -6.22 -10.90
CA ARG A 426 4.26 -7.10 -9.76
C ARG A 426 5.69 -6.92 -9.25
N ALA A 427 6.69 -7.02 -10.11
CA ALA A 427 8.09 -6.80 -9.77
C ALA A 427 8.81 -5.90 -10.78
N VAL A 428 9.95 -5.36 -10.36
CA VAL A 428 10.87 -4.61 -11.21
C VAL A 428 12.31 -5.07 -10.98
N VAL A 429 13.00 -5.42 -12.07
CA VAL A 429 14.42 -5.76 -12.08
C VAL A 429 15.17 -4.67 -12.81
N TYR A 430 16.19 -4.09 -12.17
CA TYR A 430 17.07 -3.11 -12.81
C TYR A 430 18.54 -3.53 -12.76
N LEU A 431 19.27 -3.27 -13.85
CA LEU A 431 20.70 -3.59 -13.98
C LEU A 431 21.58 -2.48 -13.39
N GLN A 432 21.53 -1.28 -13.98
CA GLN A 432 22.35 -0.14 -13.53
C GLN A 432 21.60 0.69 -12.47
N ALA A 433 22.13 0.74 -11.26
CA ALA A 433 21.63 1.62 -10.20
C ALA A 433 21.89 3.10 -10.52
N THR A 434 21.21 4.00 -9.82
CA THR A 434 21.52 5.43 -9.88
C THR A 434 22.99 5.68 -9.50
N GLY A 435 23.72 6.46 -10.31
CA GLY A 435 25.18 6.62 -10.18
C GLY A 435 25.65 7.26 -8.86
N PRO A 436 26.90 7.01 -8.44
CA PRO A 436 27.41 7.43 -7.14
C PRO A 436 27.33 8.94 -6.93
N GLY A 437 27.02 9.35 -5.69
CA GLY A 437 26.83 10.76 -5.30
C GLY A 437 25.42 11.31 -5.52
N ARG A 438 24.51 10.54 -6.13
CA ARG A 438 23.09 10.88 -6.20
C ARG A 438 22.32 10.33 -5.00
N ALA A 439 21.45 11.17 -4.44
CA ALA A 439 20.55 10.87 -3.33
C ALA A 439 19.05 10.84 -3.76
N ASP A 440 18.79 10.78 -5.08
CA ASP A 440 17.47 10.84 -5.71
C ASP A 440 17.00 9.49 -6.30
N ALA A 441 17.67 8.39 -5.94
CA ALA A 441 17.32 7.03 -6.36
C ALA A 441 15.86 6.71 -6.04
N ALA A 442 15.11 6.15 -6.99
CA ALA A 442 13.66 5.99 -6.85
C ALA A 442 13.26 4.65 -6.22
N LEU A 443 14.05 3.60 -6.47
CA LEU A 443 13.79 2.25 -6.00
C LEU A 443 14.64 1.89 -4.78
N ASP A 444 15.89 2.35 -4.70
CA ASP A 444 16.76 2.10 -3.55
C ASP A 444 16.27 2.86 -2.29
N PRO A 445 16.05 2.19 -1.14
CA PRO A 445 15.63 2.83 0.12
C PRO A 445 16.80 3.40 0.95
N TYR A 446 18.05 3.05 0.65
CA TYR A 446 19.26 3.53 1.32
C TYR A 446 19.84 4.76 0.63
N THR A 447 19.88 4.77 -0.71
CA THR A 447 20.37 5.92 -1.51
C THR A 447 19.25 6.86 -1.97
N GLY A 448 17.99 6.61 -1.63
CA GLY A 448 16.89 7.50 -2.00
C GLY A 448 15.52 7.14 -1.42
N TYR A 449 14.52 7.04 -2.30
CA TYR A 449 13.11 7.09 -1.92
C TYR A 449 12.49 5.74 -1.58
N GLY A 450 13.01 4.61 -2.06
CA GLY A 450 12.40 3.29 -1.80
C GLY A 450 10.94 3.14 -2.26
N LEU A 451 10.52 3.84 -3.33
CA LEU A 451 9.11 4.04 -3.68
C LEU A 451 8.34 2.72 -3.85
N HIS A 452 8.99 1.70 -4.39
CA HIS A 452 8.37 0.39 -4.67
C HIS A 452 7.77 -0.28 -3.43
N TRP A 453 8.23 0.06 -2.22
CA TRP A 453 7.80 -0.52 -0.95
C TRP A 453 7.34 0.49 0.12
N ARG A 454 6.95 1.71 -0.27
CA ARG A 454 6.42 2.74 0.66
C ARG A 454 5.09 2.34 1.32
N GLN A 455 4.89 2.69 2.59
CA GLN A 455 3.63 2.44 3.31
C GLN A 455 2.54 3.45 2.95
N GLU A 456 2.94 4.61 2.48
CA GLU A 456 2.11 5.73 2.06
C GLU A 456 1.46 5.50 0.68
N LEU A 457 1.79 4.40 -0.01
CA LEU A 457 1.33 4.08 -1.37
C LEU A 457 0.41 2.85 -1.39
N ASN A 458 -0.67 2.95 -2.17
CA ASN A 458 -1.72 1.92 -2.28
C ASN A 458 -1.35 0.72 -3.18
N TRP A 459 -0.19 0.74 -3.81
CA TRP A 459 0.36 -0.38 -4.59
C TRP A 459 1.86 -0.52 -4.32
N ARG A 460 2.36 -1.74 -4.47
CA ARG A 460 3.74 -2.13 -4.23
C ARG A 460 4.20 -3.07 -5.35
N ALA A 461 5.46 -2.95 -5.73
CA ALA A 461 6.13 -3.92 -6.58
C ALA A 461 7.32 -4.49 -5.81
N VAL A 462 7.69 -5.76 -6.04
CA VAL A 462 8.94 -6.30 -5.50
C VAL A 462 10.10 -5.70 -6.30
N GLY A 463 11.04 -5.02 -5.63
CA GLY A 463 12.23 -4.47 -6.26
C GLY A 463 13.34 -5.52 -6.30
N PHE A 464 14.11 -5.54 -7.40
CA PHE A 464 15.34 -6.31 -7.50
C PHE A 464 16.40 -5.51 -8.26
N ARG A 465 17.62 -5.44 -7.71
CA ARG A 465 18.81 -5.10 -8.48
C ARG A 465 19.46 -6.39 -8.99
N PHE A 466 19.78 -6.42 -10.28
CA PHE A 466 20.56 -7.50 -10.90
C PHE A 466 22.04 -7.12 -10.89
N CYS A 467 22.84 -7.81 -10.08
CA CYS A 467 24.30 -7.67 -10.09
C CYS A 467 24.91 -8.78 -10.98
N LEU A 468 25.75 -8.40 -11.94
CA LEU A 468 26.59 -9.34 -12.69
C LEU A 468 27.64 -9.96 -11.74
N GLU A 469 27.96 -11.24 -11.97
CA GLU A 469 29.14 -11.88 -11.38
C GLU A 469 30.33 -11.61 -12.30
N GLU A 470 31.42 -11.03 -11.76
CA GLU A 470 32.62 -10.71 -12.53
C GLU A 470 33.53 -11.96 -12.64
N GLU A 471 33.31 -12.79 -13.67
CA GLU A 471 34.30 -13.78 -14.10
C GLU A 471 35.34 -13.12 -15.03
N GLU A 472 36.64 -13.32 -14.75
CA GLU A 472 37.74 -12.77 -15.55
C GLU A 472 37.95 -13.52 -16.88
N GLY A 473 37.03 -13.39 -17.85
CA GLY A 473 37.24 -13.95 -19.19
C GLY A 473 36.08 -13.83 -20.19
N GLU A 474 36.42 -13.50 -21.44
CA GLU A 474 35.55 -13.35 -22.65
C GLU A 474 34.42 -12.31 -22.59
N GLU A 475 34.37 -11.42 -23.59
CA GLU A 475 33.23 -10.52 -23.85
C GLU A 475 32.01 -11.28 -24.41
N ARG A 476 31.33 -12.05 -23.56
CA ARG A 476 29.91 -12.37 -23.74
C ARG A 476 29.08 -11.50 -22.81
N LEU A 477 27.83 -11.23 -23.18
CA LEU A 477 26.87 -10.55 -22.31
C LEU A 477 26.36 -11.55 -21.26
N GLY A 478 27.25 -11.97 -20.36
CA GLY A 478 27.09 -13.02 -19.35
C GLY A 478 26.11 -12.68 -18.24
N LEU A 479 24.86 -12.41 -18.61
CA LEU A 479 23.76 -12.15 -17.70
C LEU A 479 23.09 -13.46 -17.21
N GLU A 480 23.63 -14.64 -17.55
CA GLU A 480 23.06 -15.96 -17.22
C GLU A 480 23.06 -16.25 -15.70
N ARG A 481 23.93 -15.58 -14.94
CA ARG A 481 23.92 -15.58 -13.48
C ARG A 481 24.00 -14.15 -12.97
N GLY A 482 23.35 -13.91 -11.83
CA GLY A 482 23.40 -12.64 -11.17
C GLY A 482 22.79 -12.68 -9.78
N LEU A 483 23.38 -11.91 -8.88
CA LEU A 483 22.92 -11.79 -7.49
C LEU A 483 21.78 -10.77 -7.41
N PHE A 484 20.70 -11.18 -6.74
CA PHE A 484 19.49 -10.39 -6.55
C PHE A 484 19.53 -9.70 -5.19
N HIS A 485 19.64 -8.37 -5.19
CA HIS A 485 19.39 -7.57 -3.99
C HIS A 485 17.95 -7.05 -4.03
N ALA A 486 17.21 -7.29 -2.94
CA ALA A 486 15.84 -6.84 -2.72
C ALA A 486 15.78 -5.68 -1.71
#